data_AF-A0A6C1E3A6-F1
#
_entry.id   AF-A0A6C1E3A6-F1
#
_cell.length_a   1.000
_cell.length_b   1.000
_cell.length_c   1.000
_cell.angle_alpha   90.00
_cell.angle_beta   90.00
_cell.angle_gamma   90.00
#
_symmetry.space_group_name_H-M   'P 1'
#
loop_
_entity.id
_entity.type
_entity.pdbx_description
1 polymer ?
#
loop_
_entity_poly.entity_id
_entity_poly.type
_entity_poly.pdbx_seq_one_letter_code
_entity_poly.pdbx_strand_id
1 'polypeptide(L)'
;MTESQDYFKTLQLIHRFIKWQYKADSVNIAIQDGPEAGQSVPHLHTHVIPRYKMNNVGDLIYDKLDRWDGSSTLANWQARRDEYLGVGGRQARKDKATHTSGDESESPQGPKVLKPDSQREERTLDEMKKEVQGLQSALEGFVAARPDLSQWQ
;
A
#
# COMPACT_ATOMS: atom_id res chain seq x y z
N MET A 1 -30.71 -11.57 -8.43
CA MET A 1 -29.35 -12.00 -8.81
C MET A 1 -28.77 -12.74 -7.62
N THR A 2 -28.05 -13.84 -7.80
CA THR A 2 -27.39 -14.50 -6.65
C THR A 2 -26.22 -13.64 -6.19
N GLU A 3 -25.84 -13.77 -4.92
CA GLU A 3 -24.68 -13.06 -4.36
C GLU A 3 -23.41 -13.34 -5.17
N SER A 4 -23.20 -14.59 -5.59
CA SER A 4 -22.09 -14.97 -6.46
C SER A 4 -22.09 -14.23 -7.80
N GLN A 5 -23.25 -14.07 -8.44
CA GLN A 5 -23.37 -13.32 -9.69
C GLN A 5 -23.10 -11.84 -9.45
N ASP A 6 -23.68 -11.25 -8.40
CA ASP A 6 -23.47 -9.85 -8.03
C ASP A 6 -22.02 -9.51 -7.74
N TYR A 7 -21.38 -10.35 -6.94
CA TYR A 7 -19.97 -10.24 -6.60
C TYR A 7 -19.06 -10.28 -7.83
N PHE A 8 -19.19 -11.29 -8.71
CA PHE A 8 -18.33 -11.40 -9.88
C PHE A 8 -18.60 -10.32 -10.92
N LYS A 9 -19.86 -9.93 -11.09
CA LYS A 9 -20.22 -8.83 -11.95
C LYS A 9 -19.56 -7.54 -11.42
N THR A 10 -19.65 -7.25 -10.12
CA THR A 10 -19.03 -6.06 -9.52
C THR A 10 -17.51 -6.09 -9.67
N LEU A 11 -16.90 -7.25 -9.43
CA LEU A 11 -15.47 -7.44 -9.65
C LEU A 11 -15.04 -7.15 -11.10
N GLN A 12 -15.85 -7.57 -12.08
CA GLN A 12 -15.66 -7.30 -13.51
C GLN A 12 -15.75 -5.81 -13.88
N LEU A 13 -16.58 -5.04 -13.18
CA LEU A 13 -16.60 -3.59 -13.35
C LEU A 13 -15.34 -2.96 -12.74
N ILE A 14 -15.08 -3.27 -11.47
CA ILE A 14 -14.03 -2.61 -10.67
C ILE A 14 -12.64 -2.88 -11.24
N HIS A 15 -12.31 -4.10 -11.66
CA HIS A 15 -10.96 -4.36 -12.20
C HIS A 15 -10.67 -3.59 -13.49
N ARG A 16 -11.69 -3.37 -14.35
CA ARG A 16 -11.56 -2.56 -15.58
C ARG A 16 -11.37 -1.09 -15.23
N PHE A 17 -12.17 -0.61 -14.29
CA PHE A 17 -12.06 0.77 -13.79
C PHE A 17 -10.69 1.03 -13.17
N ILE A 18 -10.22 0.18 -12.23
CA ILE A 18 -8.92 0.31 -11.58
C ILE A 18 -7.78 0.30 -12.61
N LYS A 19 -7.82 -0.62 -13.57
CA LYS A 19 -6.83 -0.66 -14.65
C LYS A 19 -6.78 0.66 -15.43
N TRP A 20 -7.95 1.21 -15.78
CA TRP A 20 -8.07 2.49 -16.50
C TRP A 20 -7.62 3.68 -15.66
N GLN A 21 -8.15 3.83 -14.45
CA GLN A 21 -7.92 4.96 -13.54
C GLN A 21 -6.43 5.12 -13.22
N TYR A 22 -5.77 4.00 -12.93
CA TYR A 22 -4.37 4.00 -12.55
C TYR A 22 -3.42 3.76 -13.73
N LYS A 23 -3.93 3.70 -14.97
CA LYS A 23 -3.17 3.43 -16.20
C LYS A 23 -2.26 2.20 -16.07
N ALA A 24 -2.79 1.15 -15.43
CA ALA A 24 -2.05 -0.07 -15.17
C ALA A 24 -2.01 -0.97 -16.42
N ASP A 25 -0.91 -1.70 -16.59
CA ASP A 25 -0.75 -2.64 -17.71
C ASP A 25 -1.56 -3.92 -17.46
N SER A 26 -1.60 -4.37 -16.22
CA SER A 26 -2.32 -5.55 -15.76
C SER A 26 -2.79 -5.38 -14.30
N VAL A 27 -3.56 -6.35 -13.81
CA VAL A 27 -4.07 -6.38 -12.43
C VAL A 27 -3.93 -7.79 -11.87
N ASN A 28 -3.57 -7.91 -10.59
CA ASN A 28 -3.74 -9.15 -9.82
C ASN A 28 -5.11 -9.11 -9.16
N ILE A 29 -5.86 -10.21 -9.31
CA ILE A 29 -7.14 -10.44 -8.65
C ILE A 29 -6.96 -11.68 -7.78
N ALA A 30 -7.11 -11.52 -6.46
CA ALA A 30 -6.89 -12.62 -5.52
C ALA A 30 -7.99 -12.68 -4.45
N ILE A 31 -8.45 -13.91 -4.19
CA ILE A 31 -9.34 -14.27 -3.09
C ILE A 31 -8.53 -15.21 -2.19
N GLN A 32 -8.47 -14.90 -0.90
CA GLN A 32 -7.78 -15.72 0.10
C GLN A 32 -8.83 -16.39 0.98
N ASP A 33 -9.10 -17.66 0.69
CA ASP A 33 -10.07 -18.47 1.41
C ASP A 33 -9.36 -19.27 2.51
N GLY A 34 -9.50 -18.82 3.75
CA GLY A 34 -8.90 -19.43 4.93
C GLY A 34 -7.57 -18.81 5.38
N PRO A 35 -7.22 -18.95 6.68
CA PRO A 35 -5.95 -18.47 7.23
C PRO A 35 -4.72 -19.01 6.50
N GLU A 36 -4.76 -20.25 6.01
CA GLU A 36 -3.67 -20.90 5.28
C GLU A 36 -3.38 -20.23 3.92
N ALA A 37 -4.39 -19.58 3.32
CA ALA A 37 -4.24 -18.77 2.12
C ALA A 37 -3.81 -17.31 2.43
N GLY A 38 -3.58 -16.98 3.71
CA GLY A 38 -3.19 -15.65 4.17
C GLY A 38 -4.36 -14.72 4.50
N GLN A 39 -5.58 -15.25 4.70
CA GLN A 39 -6.73 -14.45 5.10
C GLN A 39 -6.56 -13.89 6.52
N SER A 40 -6.51 -12.57 6.66
CA SER A 40 -6.42 -11.90 7.97
C SER A 40 -7.79 -11.47 8.52
N VAL A 41 -8.75 -11.20 7.64
CA VAL A 41 -10.13 -10.82 7.99
C VAL A 41 -11.08 -11.93 7.53
N PRO A 42 -11.82 -12.59 8.45
CA PRO A 42 -12.71 -13.71 8.13
C PRO A 42 -14.03 -13.23 7.49
N HIS A 43 -13.91 -12.57 6.35
CA HIS A 43 -14.99 -12.09 5.49
C HIS A 43 -14.53 -12.22 4.03
N LEU A 44 -15.42 -12.59 3.11
CA LEU A 44 -15.09 -12.64 1.69
C LEU A 44 -14.65 -11.24 1.21
N HIS A 45 -13.42 -11.14 0.71
CA HIS A 45 -12.90 -9.93 0.10
C HIS A 45 -11.96 -10.29 -1.05
N THR A 46 -11.77 -9.33 -1.96
CA THR A 46 -10.92 -9.52 -3.14
C THR A 46 -9.90 -8.42 -3.20
N HIS A 47 -8.64 -8.80 -3.35
CA HIS A 47 -7.59 -7.85 -3.66
C HIS A 47 -7.59 -7.60 -5.17
N VAL A 48 -7.69 -6.32 -5.56
CA VAL A 48 -7.51 -5.87 -6.95
C VAL A 48 -6.29 -4.95 -6.98
N ILE A 49 -5.15 -5.47 -7.45
CA ILE A 49 -3.85 -4.79 -7.33
C ILE A 49 -3.32 -4.45 -8.73
N PRO A 50 -3.23 -3.16 -9.10
CA PRO A 50 -2.66 -2.74 -10.38
C PRO A 50 -1.16 -3.06 -10.49
N ARG A 51 -0.72 -3.49 -11.67
CA ARG A 51 0.67 -3.84 -11.99
C ARG A 51 1.15 -3.07 -13.22
N TYR A 52 2.44 -2.74 -13.23
CA TYR A 52 3.05 -1.89 -14.27
C TYR A 52 4.32 -2.55 -14.81
N LYS A 53 4.43 -2.73 -16.12
CA LYS A 53 5.54 -3.40 -16.80
C LYS A 53 6.91 -2.82 -16.42
N MET A 54 7.02 -1.50 -16.29
CA MET A 54 8.29 -0.81 -15.99
C MET A 54 8.64 -0.71 -14.51
N ASN A 55 7.66 -0.86 -13.60
CA ASN A 55 7.86 -0.80 -12.15
C ASN A 55 7.61 -2.14 -11.46
N ASN A 56 7.43 -3.21 -12.22
CA ASN A 56 7.19 -4.54 -11.70
C ASN A 56 8.53 -5.19 -11.32
N VAL A 57 8.95 -5.02 -10.07
CA VAL A 57 10.12 -5.74 -9.55
C VAL A 57 9.81 -7.25 -9.44
N GLY A 58 8.54 -7.67 -9.47
CA GLY A 58 8.17 -9.10 -9.45
C GLY A 58 8.90 -9.85 -8.33
N ASP A 59 9.40 -11.05 -8.66
CA ASP A 59 10.21 -11.86 -7.75
C ASP A 59 11.67 -11.37 -7.62
N LEU A 60 12.10 -10.38 -8.43
CA LEU A 60 13.41 -9.74 -8.24
C LEU A 60 13.50 -9.01 -6.90
N ILE A 61 12.39 -8.79 -6.19
CA ILE A 61 12.43 -8.31 -4.81
C ILE A 61 13.07 -9.35 -3.88
N TYR A 62 12.81 -10.65 -4.11
CA TYR A 62 13.40 -11.75 -3.35
C TYR A 62 14.88 -11.91 -3.71
N ASP A 63 15.23 -11.84 -5.00
CA ASP A 63 16.65 -11.81 -5.41
C ASP A 63 17.40 -10.59 -4.85
N LYS A 64 16.75 -9.43 -4.75
CA LYS A 64 17.34 -8.22 -4.17
C LYS A 64 17.48 -8.33 -2.65
N LEU A 65 16.56 -9.00 -1.97
CA LEU A 65 16.65 -9.33 -0.54
C LEU A 65 17.77 -10.34 -0.28
N ASP A 66 17.87 -11.38 -1.10
CA ASP A 66 18.90 -12.42 -0.98
C ASP A 66 20.31 -11.89 -1.28
N ARG A 67 20.42 -10.91 -2.19
CA ARG A 67 21.69 -10.21 -2.50
C ARG A 67 21.97 -9.03 -1.59
N TRP A 68 21.07 -8.67 -0.69
CA TRP A 68 21.27 -7.59 0.27
C TRP A 68 22.09 -8.13 1.45
N ASP A 69 23.40 -7.90 1.41
CA ASP A 69 24.36 -8.39 2.41
C ASP A 69 24.36 -7.58 3.73
N GLY A 70 23.53 -6.54 3.83
CA GLY A 70 23.47 -5.63 4.97
C GLY A 70 24.79 -4.89 5.28
N SER A 71 25.86 -5.08 4.51
CA SER A 71 27.22 -4.74 4.96
C SER A 71 27.46 -3.22 4.99
N SER A 72 26.87 -2.48 4.06
CA SER A 72 26.97 -1.02 4.01
C SER A 72 26.14 -0.31 5.08
N THR A 73 25.07 -0.94 5.57
CA THR A 73 24.17 -0.37 6.59
C THR A 73 24.56 -0.79 8.02
N LEU A 74 25.18 -1.96 8.20
CA LEU A 74 25.59 -2.46 9.52
C LEU A 74 26.70 -1.62 10.18
N ALA A 75 27.66 -1.12 9.40
CA ALA A 75 28.72 -0.24 9.92
C ALA A 75 28.14 1.04 10.56
N ASN A 76 27.08 1.59 9.96
CA ASN A 76 26.38 2.75 10.48
C ASN A 76 25.38 2.35 11.60
N TRP A 77 24.89 1.11 11.59
CA TRP A 77 23.94 0.61 12.58
C TRP A 77 24.59 0.37 13.95
N GLN A 78 25.80 -0.21 14.00
CA GLN A 78 26.53 -0.38 15.27
C GLN A 78 26.80 0.97 15.92
N ALA A 79 27.34 1.92 15.15
CA ALA A 79 27.62 3.28 15.64
C ALA A 79 26.36 3.99 16.16
N ARG A 80 25.24 3.90 15.42
CA ARG A 80 23.95 4.48 15.83
C ARG A 80 23.33 3.76 17.03
N ARG A 81 23.57 2.46 17.19
CA ARG A 81 23.10 1.71 18.35
C ARG A 81 23.90 2.07 19.60
N ASP A 82 25.22 2.19 19.48
CA ASP A 82 26.09 2.60 20.58
C ASP A 82 25.81 4.05 20.99
N GLU A 83 25.57 4.94 20.04
CA GLU A 83 25.07 6.31 20.29
C GLU A 83 23.71 6.29 20.99
N TYR A 84 22.74 5.50 20.50
CA TYR A 84 21.42 5.36 21.09
C TYR A 84 21.46 4.84 22.54
N LEU A 85 22.32 3.86 22.83
CA LEU A 85 22.52 3.34 24.18
C LEU A 85 23.28 4.34 25.06
N GLY A 86 24.26 5.07 24.51
CA GLY A 86 25.05 6.09 25.20
C GLY A 86 24.22 7.30 25.65
N VAL A 87 23.13 7.64 24.94
CA VAL A 87 22.18 8.68 25.34
C VAL A 87 21.06 8.17 26.25
N GLY A 88 21.20 6.99 26.86
CA GLY A 88 20.24 6.43 27.82
C GLY A 88 19.12 5.58 27.21
N GLY A 89 19.23 5.23 25.92
CA GLY A 89 18.36 4.28 25.24
C GLY A 89 16.86 4.62 25.34
N ARG A 90 16.05 3.59 25.61
CA ARG A 90 14.59 3.70 25.69
C ARG A 90 14.12 4.53 26.88
N GLN A 91 14.95 4.65 27.92
CA GLN A 91 14.62 5.36 29.15
C GLN A 91 14.66 6.88 28.93
N ALA A 92 15.68 7.38 28.23
CA ALA A 92 15.81 8.80 27.91
C ALA A 92 14.69 9.38 27.02
N ARG A 93 14.05 8.53 26.18
CA ARG A 93 12.85 8.93 25.42
C ARG A 93 11.61 9.04 26.29
N LYS A 94 11.51 8.20 27.34
CA LYS A 94 10.40 8.22 28.28
C LYS A 94 10.44 9.48 29.16
N ASP A 95 11.66 9.94 29.48
CA ASP A 95 11.91 11.14 30.28
C ASP A 95 11.81 12.44 29.47
N LYS A 96 11.96 12.38 28.12
CA LYS A 96 11.74 13.52 27.22
C LYS A 96 10.29 13.68 26.75
N ALA A 97 9.51 12.60 26.66
CA ALA A 97 8.11 12.68 26.23
C ALA A 97 7.19 13.41 27.23
N THR A 98 7.66 13.68 28.45
CA THR A 98 6.97 14.51 29.44
C THR A 98 7.18 16.02 29.24
N HIS A 99 8.09 16.44 28.37
CA HIS A 99 8.32 17.86 28.08
C HIS A 99 8.57 18.13 26.59
N THR A 100 7.69 18.96 26.02
CA THR A 100 7.87 19.73 24.77
C THR A 100 7.15 19.20 23.54
N SER A 101 5.95 19.74 23.38
CA SER A 101 5.27 20.13 22.14
C SER A 101 6.18 20.90 21.16
N GLY A 102 6.06 20.64 19.85
CA GLY A 102 6.33 21.64 18.82
C GLY A 102 7.17 21.21 17.62
N ASP A 103 6.53 21.26 16.46
CA ASP A 103 7.06 21.63 15.13
C ASP A 103 7.88 20.61 14.31
N GLU A 104 7.23 20.06 13.28
CA GLU A 104 7.85 19.24 12.22
C GLU A 104 7.96 20.07 10.94
N SER A 105 9.13 20.65 10.70
CA SER A 105 9.47 21.25 9.40
C SER A 105 10.14 20.21 8.49
N GLU A 106 9.62 20.17 7.27
CA GLU A 106 9.91 19.19 6.20
C GLU A 106 11.38 19.12 5.76
N SER A 107 11.77 17.98 5.19
CA SER A 107 12.95 17.87 4.33
C SER A 107 12.75 16.88 3.17
N PRO A 108 13.46 17.09 2.03
CA PRO A 108 12.87 16.95 0.70
C PRO A 108 13.11 15.60 -0.01
N GLN A 109 12.25 15.36 -1.01
CA GLN A 109 11.98 14.12 -1.72
C GLN A 109 13.12 13.64 -2.65
N GLY A 110 13.65 12.44 -2.38
CA GLY A 110 14.41 11.62 -3.34
C GLY A 110 13.51 10.63 -4.13
N PRO A 111 14.06 9.90 -5.13
CA PRO A 111 13.28 9.03 -5.99
C PRO A 111 12.62 7.93 -5.15
N LYS A 112 11.30 7.72 -5.33
CA LYS A 112 10.48 6.79 -4.54
C LYS A 112 10.94 5.34 -4.72
N VAL A 113 12.00 4.96 -4.00
CA VAL A 113 12.29 3.56 -3.67
C VAL A 113 11.08 3.07 -2.88
N LEU A 114 10.47 1.96 -3.34
CA LEU A 114 9.39 1.31 -2.62
C LEU A 114 9.89 0.99 -1.21
N LYS A 115 9.36 1.71 -0.22
CA LYS A 115 9.74 1.51 1.18
C LYS A 115 9.34 0.08 1.58
N PRO A 116 10.13 -0.63 2.40
CA PRO A 116 9.75 -1.92 2.97
C PRO A 116 8.38 -1.82 3.64
N ASP A 117 7.60 -2.89 3.64
CA ASP A 117 6.23 -2.91 4.20
C ASP A 117 6.20 -2.48 5.69
N SER A 118 7.30 -2.68 6.41
CA SER A 118 7.50 -2.21 7.80
C SER A 118 7.58 -0.68 7.95
N GLN A 119 7.68 0.06 6.84
CA GLN A 119 7.66 1.51 6.76
C GLN A 119 6.38 2.03 6.09
N ARG A 120 5.39 1.15 5.88
CA ARG A 120 4.07 1.56 5.43
C ARG A 120 3.41 2.34 6.57
N GLU A 121 3.29 3.63 6.38
CA GLU A 121 2.49 4.47 7.27
C GLU A 121 1.01 4.13 7.04
N GLU A 122 0.28 3.99 8.14
CA GLU A 122 -1.17 3.83 8.08
C GLU A 122 -1.76 5.08 7.43
N ARG A 123 -2.58 4.89 6.40
CA ARG A 123 -3.29 6.02 5.77
C ARG A 123 -4.25 6.61 6.79
N THR A 124 -4.30 7.93 6.84
CA THR A 124 -5.28 8.64 7.67
C THR A 124 -6.69 8.43 7.13
N LEU A 125 -7.70 8.55 8.01
CA LEU A 125 -9.10 8.48 7.59
C LEU A 125 -9.46 9.55 6.55
N ASP A 126 -8.85 10.73 6.64
CA ASP A 126 -9.13 11.84 5.74
C ASP A 126 -8.54 11.60 4.34
N GLU A 127 -7.34 11.03 4.26
CA GLU A 127 -6.76 10.58 2.99
C GLU A 127 -7.64 9.52 2.33
N MET A 128 -8.10 8.53 3.09
CA MET A 128 -8.98 7.49 2.57
C MET A 128 -10.32 8.04 2.09
N LYS A 129 -10.94 8.98 2.83
CA LYS A 129 -12.19 9.63 2.40
C LYS A 129 -12.00 10.42 1.11
N LYS A 130 -10.92 11.19 1.01
CA LYS A 130 -10.60 11.98 -0.19
C LYS A 130 -10.35 11.07 -1.39
N GLU A 131 -9.65 9.95 -1.19
CA GLU A 131 -9.43 8.93 -2.20
C GLU A 131 -10.75 8.32 -2.68
N VAL A 132 -11.65 7.95 -1.76
CA VAL A 132 -12.98 7.40 -2.09
C VAL A 132 -13.79 8.39 -2.92
N GLN A 133 -13.84 9.66 -2.52
CA GLN A 133 -14.56 10.68 -3.29
C GLN A 133 -14.01 10.83 -4.71
N GLY A 134 -12.68 10.88 -4.85
CA GLY A 134 -12.04 10.96 -6.16
C GLY A 134 -12.31 9.74 -7.04
N LEU A 135 -12.25 8.54 -6.47
CA LEU A 135 -12.52 7.29 -7.17
C LEU A 135 -13.98 7.14 -7.55
N GLN A 136 -14.91 7.59 -6.69
CA GLN A 136 -16.33 7.57 -6.98
C GLN A 136 -16.65 8.44 -8.22
N SER A 137 -16.22 9.71 -8.21
CA SER A 137 -16.46 10.59 -9.36
C SER A 137 -15.81 10.07 -10.64
N ALA A 138 -14.61 9.46 -10.54
CA ALA A 138 -13.96 8.85 -11.68
C ALA A 138 -14.69 7.60 -12.19
N LEU A 139 -15.26 6.79 -11.30
CA LEU A 139 -16.04 5.60 -11.67
C LEU A 139 -17.33 5.97 -12.39
N GLU A 140 -18.05 6.98 -11.88
CA GLU A 140 -19.25 7.53 -12.51
C GLU A 140 -18.95 8.01 -13.94
N GLY A 141 -17.86 8.78 -14.11
CA GLY A 141 -17.40 9.21 -15.44
C GLY A 141 -16.98 8.05 -16.35
N PHE A 142 -16.32 7.02 -15.79
CA PHE A 142 -15.89 5.84 -16.53
C PHE A 142 -17.07 5.03 -17.07
N VAL A 143 -18.11 4.84 -16.26
CA VAL A 143 -19.33 4.12 -16.63
C VAL A 143 -20.18 4.93 -17.61
N ALA A 144 -20.29 6.25 -17.42
CA ALA A 144 -20.99 7.14 -18.34
C ALA A 144 -20.35 7.16 -19.74
N ALA A 145 -19.02 7.11 -19.83
CA ALA A 145 -18.28 7.14 -21.09
C ALA A 145 -18.30 5.81 -21.88
N ARG A 146 -18.85 4.73 -21.31
CA ARG A 146 -18.80 3.37 -21.89
C ARG A 146 -20.19 2.72 -21.97
N PRO A 147 -20.86 2.82 -23.15
CA PRO A 147 -22.18 2.22 -23.35
C PRO A 147 -22.20 0.69 -23.19
N ASP A 148 -21.07 0.01 -23.40
CA ASP A 148 -20.89 -1.43 -23.18
C ASP A 148 -20.95 -1.82 -21.69
N LEU A 149 -20.88 -0.86 -20.78
CA LEU A 149 -21.05 -1.03 -19.35
C LEU A 149 -22.43 -0.58 -18.86
N SER A 150 -23.40 -0.35 -19.76
CA SER A 150 -24.75 0.14 -19.42
C SER A 150 -25.53 -0.74 -18.43
N GLN A 151 -25.18 -2.02 -18.27
CA GLN A 151 -25.72 -2.88 -17.21
C GLN A 151 -25.33 -2.43 -15.77
N TRP A 152 -24.46 -1.42 -15.66
CA TRP A 152 -23.92 -0.83 -14.43
C TRP A 152 -24.25 0.67 -14.27
N GLN A 153 -25.00 1.24 -15.22
CA GLN A 153 -25.58 2.58 -15.12
C GLN A 153 -26.86 2.52 -14.30
#